data_AF-A0A1Y2W2R1-F1
#
_entry.id   AF-A0A1Y2W2R1-F1
#
_cell.length_a   1.000
_cell.length_b   1.000
_cell.length_c   1.000
_cell.angle_alpha   90.00
_cell.angle_beta   90.00
_cell.angle_gamma   90.00
#
_symmetry.space_group_name_H-M   'P 1'
#
loop_
_entity.id
_entity.type
_entity.pdbx_description
1 polymer ?
#
loop_
_entity_poly.entity_id
_entity_poly.type
_entity_poly.pdbx_seq_one_letter_code
_entity_poly.pdbx_strand_id
1 'polypeptide(L)'
;PPTNFAVVLPGLYRSAYPQTPDYPFMQSLNLKTIVTLVGKELPDGFQQFISANRIKHEIFDMAGTKKADIPIKTMQSILAVISNPKNYPLLLHCNQGKHRTGCVVGVLRKTIEWDTASIISEYTKFAEPKVRETDVKYITNF
;
A
#
# COMPACT_ATOMS: atom_id res chain seq x y z
N PRO A 1 -0.89 -1.63 -16.11
CA PRO A 1 -0.70 -1.15 -14.73
C PRO A 1 -0.66 -2.35 -13.78
N PRO A 2 0.01 -2.27 -12.63
CA PRO A 2 0.00 -3.36 -11.65
C PRO A 2 -1.43 -3.79 -11.30
N THR A 3 -1.62 -5.07 -11.00
CA THR A 3 -2.91 -5.58 -10.52
C THR A 3 -3.39 -4.79 -9.31
N ASN A 4 -4.70 -4.56 -9.20
CA ASN A 4 -5.31 -3.79 -8.11
C ASN A 4 -4.78 -2.34 -7.97
N PHE A 5 -4.24 -1.77 -9.06
CA PHE A 5 -3.79 -0.39 -9.09
C PHE A 5 -4.95 0.59 -8.98
N ALA A 6 -4.81 1.60 -8.13
CA ALA A 6 -5.74 2.72 -8.04
C ALA A 6 -5.11 3.96 -7.39
N VAL A 7 -5.74 5.11 -7.61
CA VAL A 7 -5.44 6.35 -6.88
C VAL A 7 -6.10 6.29 -5.50
N VAL A 8 -5.34 6.55 -4.45
CA VAL A 8 -5.86 6.70 -3.08
C VAL A 8 -6.11 8.17 -2.78
N LEU A 9 -5.09 9.00 -2.99
CA LEU A 9 -5.14 10.46 -2.93
C LEU A 9 -4.36 11.03 -4.12
N PRO A 10 -4.50 12.32 -4.48
CA PRO A 10 -3.64 12.93 -5.49
C PRO A 10 -2.15 12.68 -5.21
N GLY A 11 -1.48 11.94 -6.09
CA GLY A 11 -0.08 11.55 -5.95
C GLY A 11 0.19 10.34 -5.05
N LEU A 12 -0.81 9.73 -4.41
CA LEU A 12 -0.69 8.49 -3.66
C LEU A 12 -1.46 7.36 -4.36
N TYR A 13 -0.73 6.32 -4.74
CA TYR A 13 -1.27 5.17 -5.44
C TYR A 13 -1.19 3.91 -4.57
N ARG A 14 -2.07 2.96 -4.84
CA ARG A 14 -2.03 1.59 -4.29
C ARG A 14 -1.86 0.57 -5.40
N SER A 15 -1.30 -0.60 -5.11
CA SER A 15 -1.37 -1.77 -6.00
C SER A 15 -1.06 -3.10 -5.31
N ALA A 16 -1.21 -4.19 -6.07
CA ALA A 16 -0.50 -5.45 -5.85
C ALA A 16 1.00 -5.31 -6.16
N TYR A 17 1.77 -6.37 -5.91
CA TYR A 17 3.21 -6.37 -6.12
C TYR A 17 3.54 -6.17 -7.61
N PRO A 18 4.23 -5.08 -8.00
CA PRO A 18 4.54 -4.85 -9.40
C PRO A 18 5.36 -5.97 -10.03
N GLN A 19 5.08 -6.29 -11.27
CA GLN A 19 5.84 -7.23 -12.09
C GLN A 19 6.55 -6.48 -13.23
N THR A 20 7.54 -7.11 -13.87
CA THR A 20 8.29 -6.51 -14.98
C THR A 20 7.42 -5.87 -16.08
N PRO A 21 6.29 -6.49 -16.53
CA PRO A 21 5.40 -5.87 -17.50
C PRO A 21 4.74 -4.56 -17.05
N ASP A 22 4.69 -4.29 -15.74
CA ASP A 22 4.08 -3.09 -15.17
C ASP A 22 5.02 -1.88 -15.17
N TYR A 23 6.33 -2.09 -15.31
CA TYR A 23 7.35 -1.06 -15.15
C TYR A 23 7.19 0.12 -16.13
N PRO A 24 6.85 -0.07 -17.42
CA PRO A 24 6.59 1.06 -18.31
C PRO A 24 5.45 1.94 -17.83
N PHE A 25 4.38 1.34 -17.30
CA PHE A 25 3.28 2.11 -16.70
C PHE A 25 3.74 2.84 -15.43
N MET A 26 4.48 2.17 -14.54
CA MET A 26 4.99 2.80 -13.32
C MET A 26 5.96 3.95 -13.61
N GLN A 27 6.75 3.84 -14.68
CA GLN A 27 7.65 4.90 -15.12
C GLN A 27 6.86 6.16 -15.51
N SER A 28 5.71 5.99 -16.18
CA SER A 28 4.84 7.12 -16.55
C SER A 28 4.28 7.89 -15.35
N LEU A 29 4.23 7.28 -14.16
CA LEU A 29 3.80 7.94 -12.92
C LEU A 29 4.87 8.85 -12.31
N ASN A 30 6.13 8.77 -12.77
CA ASN A 30 7.27 9.50 -12.22
C ASN A 30 7.36 9.36 -10.69
N LEU A 31 7.22 8.13 -10.19
CA LEU A 31 7.23 7.84 -8.76
C LEU A 31 8.51 8.37 -8.11
N LYS A 32 8.36 9.02 -6.96
CA LYS A 32 9.47 9.42 -6.10
C LYS A 32 9.73 8.39 -5.01
N THR A 33 8.68 7.72 -4.53
CA THR A 33 8.75 6.77 -3.43
C THR A 33 7.94 5.51 -3.72
N ILE A 34 8.47 4.35 -3.35
CA ILE A 34 7.73 3.09 -3.26
C ILE A 34 7.76 2.59 -1.83
N VAL A 35 6.61 2.21 -1.28
CA VAL A 35 6.46 1.57 0.03
C VAL A 35 6.00 0.13 -0.17
N THR A 36 6.84 -0.84 0.20
CA THR A 36 6.55 -2.27 0.14
C THR A 36 6.24 -2.80 1.53
N LEU A 37 5.04 -3.35 1.72
CA LEU A 37 4.55 -3.85 3.01
C LEU A 37 4.86 -5.35 3.27
N VAL A 38 5.88 -5.91 2.61
CA VAL A 38 6.27 -7.32 2.72
C VAL A 38 7.78 -7.44 2.60
N GLY A 39 8.42 -8.07 3.58
CA GLY A 39 9.82 -8.50 3.48
C GLY A 39 9.90 -9.80 2.70
N LYS A 40 10.23 -9.71 1.41
CA LYS A 40 10.61 -10.85 0.58
C LYS A 40 11.71 -10.41 -0.39
N GLU A 41 12.40 -11.38 -0.97
CA GLU A 41 13.34 -11.12 -2.05
C GLU A 41 12.65 -10.31 -3.16
N LEU A 42 13.36 -9.29 -3.64
CA LEU A 42 12.86 -8.42 -4.70
C LEU A 42 12.87 -9.22 -6.01
N PRO A 43 11.80 -9.15 -6.82
CA PRO A 43 11.80 -9.78 -8.13
C PRO A 43 12.93 -9.25 -9.01
N ASP A 44 13.39 -10.10 -9.92
CA ASP A 44 14.37 -9.72 -10.93
C ASP A 44 13.96 -8.44 -11.66
N GLY A 45 14.90 -7.52 -11.82
CA GLY A 45 14.66 -6.24 -12.48
C GLY A 45 14.03 -5.16 -11.59
N PHE A 46 13.44 -5.50 -10.43
CA PHE A 46 12.77 -4.49 -9.60
C PHE A 46 13.75 -3.50 -8.98
N GLN A 47 14.87 -3.99 -8.46
CA GLN A 47 15.93 -3.15 -7.91
C GLN A 47 16.56 -2.25 -8.99
N GLN A 48 16.75 -2.78 -10.20
CA GLN A 48 17.25 -2.02 -11.35
C GLN A 48 16.26 -0.93 -11.74
N PHE A 49 14.96 -1.24 -11.78
CA PHE A 49 13.91 -0.26 -12.05
C PHE A 49 13.90 0.88 -11.02
N ILE A 50 13.94 0.54 -9.72
CA ILE A 50 14.00 1.52 -8.63
C ILE A 50 15.22 2.43 -8.78
N SER A 51 16.39 1.84 -9.03
CA SER A 51 17.66 2.56 -9.14
C SER A 51 17.70 3.48 -10.37
N ALA A 52 17.27 2.97 -11.53
CA ALA A 52 17.25 3.72 -12.79
C ALA A 52 16.32 4.95 -12.72
N ASN A 53 15.23 4.86 -11.95
CA ASN A 53 14.26 5.93 -11.78
C ASN A 53 14.50 6.78 -10.51
N ARG A 54 15.59 6.53 -9.76
CA ARG A 54 15.94 7.24 -8.52
C ARG A 54 14.82 7.26 -7.47
N ILE A 55 14.12 6.13 -7.36
CA ILE A 55 12.99 5.97 -6.45
C ILE A 55 13.50 5.66 -5.05
N LYS A 56 13.01 6.38 -4.04
CA LYS A 56 13.20 6.00 -2.63
C LYS A 56 12.37 4.75 -2.33
N HIS A 57 13.00 3.66 -1.92
CA HIS A 57 12.30 2.42 -1.58
C HIS A 57 12.30 2.19 -0.07
N GLU A 58 11.11 2.12 0.53
CA GLU A 58 10.93 1.82 1.95
C GLU A 58 10.20 0.49 2.12
N ILE A 59 10.76 -0.41 2.94
CA ILE A 59 10.21 -1.74 3.18
C ILE A 59 9.77 -1.83 4.63
N PHE A 60 8.49 -2.14 4.83
CA PHE A 60 7.92 -2.49 6.13
C PHE A 60 7.54 -3.96 6.09
N ASP A 61 8.36 -4.82 6.70
CA ASP A 61 8.07 -6.24 6.73
C ASP A 61 6.93 -6.55 7.71
N MET A 62 5.73 -6.68 7.14
CA MET A 62 4.53 -7.00 7.90
C MET A 62 4.18 -8.47 7.72
N ALA A 63 3.98 -9.15 8.85
CA ALA A 63 3.27 -10.42 8.89
C ALA A 63 1.94 -10.31 8.12
N GLY A 64 1.51 -11.40 7.51
CA GLY A 64 0.18 -11.43 6.90
C GLY A 64 -0.88 -11.16 7.96
N THR A 65 -1.87 -10.32 7.66
CA THR A 65 -2.90 -9.90 8.63
C THR A 65 -3.79 -11.03 9.18
N LYS A 66 -3.73 -12.23 8.59
CA LYS A 66 -4.35 -13.45 9.16
C LYS A 66 -3.54 -14.05 10.32
N LYS A 67 -2.24 -13.76 10.39
CA LYS A 67 -1.30 -14.36 11.34
C LYS A 67 -1.10 -13.49 12.57
N ALA A 68 -1.11 -12.16 12.40
CA ALA A 68 -0.91 -11.19 13.46
C ALA A 68 -1.51 -9.84 13.07
N ASP A 69 -1.94 -9.09 14.08
CA ASP A 69 -2.34 -7.69 13.92
C ASP A 69 -1.14 -6.82 13.56
N ILE A 70 -1.40 -5.71 12.88
CA ILE A 70 -0.38 -4.73 12.52
C ILE A 70 -0.07 -3.91 13.78
N PRO A 71 1.17 -3.92 14.31
CA PRO A 71 1.51 -3.15 15.50
C PRO A 71 1.25 -1.66 15.26
N ILE A 72 0.69 -0.96 16.26
CA ILE A 72 0.36 0.48 16.16
C ILE A 72 1.59 1.30 15.74
N LYS A 73 2.77 1.01 16.32
CA LYS A 73 4.03 1.67 15.96
C LYS A 73 4.38 1.48 14.48
N THR A 74 4.17 0.29 13.93
CA THR A 74 4.40 0.01 12.50
C THR A 74 3.44 0.81 11.64
N MET A 75 2.16 0.85 11.98
CA MET A 75 1.16 1.66 11.25
C MET A 75 1.52 3.15 11.29
N GLN A 76 1.89 3.68 12.47
CA GLN A 76 2.34 5.07 12.63
C GLN A 76 3.56 5.40 11.76
N SER A 77 4.57 4.53 11.72
CA SER A 77 5.73 4.72 10.86
C SER A 77 5.36 4.73 9.37
N ILE A 78 4.45 3.85 8.94
CA ILE A 78 3.96 3.83 7.55
C ILE A 78 3.19 5.13 7.24
N LEU A 79 2.29 5.55 8.13
CA LEU A 79 1.53 6.80 7.99
C LEU A 79 2.45 8.03 7.90
N ALA A 80 3.52 8.08 8.68
CA ALA A 80 4.50 9.18 8.63
C ALA A 80 5.15 9.30 7.23
N VAL A 81 5.34 8.19 6.53
CA VAL A 81 5.89 8.18 5.16
C VAL A 81 4.81 8.56 4.15
N ILE A 82 3.65 7.91 4.19
CA ILE A 82 2.62 8.08 3.15
C ILE A 82 1.83 9.38 3.30
N SER A 83 1.82 10.03 4.48
CA SER A 83 1.18 11.33 4.68
C SER A 83 2.11 12.52 4.41
N ASN A 84 3.39 12.28 4.06
CA ASN A 84 4.35 13.34 3.76
C ASN A 84 4.33 13.70 2.27
N PRO A 85 3.87 14.91 1.86
CA PRO A 85 3.78 15.30 0.47
C PRO A 85 5.14 15.32 -0.26
N LYS A 86 6.25 15.45 0.47
CA LYS A 86 7.59 15.39 -0.12
C LYS A 86 7.92 14.01 -0.69
N ASN A 87 7.18 12.96 -0.33
CA ASN A 87 7.38 11.62 -0.84
C ASN A 87 6.58 11.34 -2.12
N TYR A 88 5.72 12.26 -2.57
CA TYR A 88 4.84 12.05 -3.73
C TYR A 88 5.56 12.38 -5.05
N PRO A 89 5.20 11.71 -6.17
CA PRO A 89 4.21 10.63 -6.26
C PRO A 89 4.69 9.31 -5.61
N LEU A 90 3.82 8.65 -4.83
CA LEU A 90 4.15 7.48 -4.01
C LEU A 90 3.29 6.28 -4.39
N LEU A 91 3.90 5.10 -4.50
CA LEU A 91 3.18 3.83 -4.63
C LEU A 91 3.28 2.99 -3.34
N LEU A 92 2.13 2.66 -2.76
CA LEU A 92 2.00 1.74 -1.64
C LEU A 92 1.53 0.36 -2.13
N HIS A 93 2.27 -0.70 -1.83
CA HIS A 93 1.84 -2.05 -2.22
C HIS A 93 2.20 -3.14 -1.21
N CYS A 94 1.53 -4.27 -1.32
CA CYS A 94 1.92 -5.52 -0.66
C CYS A 94 1.98 -6.64 -1.71
N ASN A 95 1.69 -7.89 -1.35
CA ASN A 95 1.63 -8.98 -2.34
C ASN A 95 0.49 -8.80 -3.35
N GLN A 96 -0.73 -8.59 -2.86
CA GLN A 96 -1.95 -8.56 -3.68
C GLN A 96 -2.66 -7.21 -3.65
N GLY A 97 -2.12 -6.24 -2.89
CA GLY A 97 -2.74 -4.93 -2.73
C GLY A 97 -4.08 -4.95 -2.00
N LYS A 98 -4.38 -6.03 -1.25
CA LYS A 98 -5.68 -6.27 -0.61
C LYS A 98 -5.65 -5.99 0.88
N HIS A 99 -4.98 -6.86 1.63
CA HIS A 99 -5.06 -6.91 3.10
C HIS A 99 -4.21 -5.84 3.79
N ARG A 100 -2.88 -5.98 3.78
CA ARG A 100 -1.96 -5.00 4.39
C ARG A 100 -2.12 -3.61 3.81
N THR A 101 -2.13 -3.50 2.48
CA THR A 101 -2.39 -2.25 1.78
C THR A 101 -3.76 -1.69 2.12
N GLY A 102 -4.80 -2.54 2.21
CA GLY A 102 -6.14 -2.12 2.59
C GLY A 102 -6.24 -1.60 4.02
N CYS A 103 -5.59 -2.24 4.99
CA CYS A 103 -5.53 -1.73 6.36
C CYS A 103 -4.82 -0.38 6.43
N VAL A 104 -3.67 -0.23 5.76
CA VAL A 104 -2.93 1.05 5.74
C VAL A 104 -3.77 2.15 5.08
N VAL A 105 -4.38 1.88 3.92
CA VAL A 105 -5.26 2.84 3.25
C VAL A 105 -6.47 3.16 4.13
N GLY A 106 -7.09 2.16 4.76
CA GLY A 106 -8.25 2.36 5.61
C GLY A 106 -7.94 3.23 6.83
N VAL A 107 -6.79 3.02 7.47
CA VAL A 107 -6.33 3.88 8.56
C VAL A 107 -6.00 5.29 8.05
N LEU A 108 -5.37 5.44 6.89
CA LEU A 108 -5.16 6.74 6.28
C LEU A 108 -6.51 7.47 6.05
N ARG A 109 -7.54 6.78 5.56
CA ARG A 109 -8.88 7.35 5.41
C ARG A 109 -9.47 7.84 6.73
N LYS A 110 -9.25 7.11 7.83
CA LYS A 110 -9.64 7.59 9.17
C LYS A 110 -8.95 8.90 9.55
N THR A 111 -7.66 9.05 9.23
CA THR A 111 -6.92 10.30 9.54
C THR A 111 -7.42 11.52 8.76
N ILE A 112 -8.16 11.31 7.67
CA ILE A 112 -8.83 12.36 6.89
C ILE A 112 -10.36 12.34 7.08
N GLU A 113 -10.80 11.80 8.22
CA GLU A 113 -12.18 11.87 8.73
C GLU A 113 -13.25 11.22 7.83
N TRP A 114 -12.90 10.20 7.06
CA TRP A 114 -13.90 9.36 6.41
C TRP A 114 -14.70 8.56 7.45
N ASP A 115 -15.99 8.37 7.20
CA ASP A 115 -16.81 7.50 8.04
C ASP A 115 -16.41 6.03 7.88
N THR A 116 -16.52 5.26 8.97
CA THR A 116 -16.08 3.86 8.97
C THR A 116 -16.78 3.01 7.92
N ALA A 117 -18.06 3.25 7.62
CA ALA A 117 -18.79 2.44 6.62
C ALA A 117 -18.22 2.65 5.20
N SER A 118 -17.94 3.90 4.83
CA SER A 118 -17.26 4.22 3.55
C SER A 118 -15.87 3.59 3.47
N ILE A 119 -15.12 3.59 4.57
CA ILE A 119 -13.78 2.98 4.61
C ILE A 119 -13.87 1.46 4.40
N ILE A 120 -14.80 0.79 5.09
CA ILE A 120 -14.99 -0.65 4.95
C ILE A 120 -15.49 -0.99 3.54
N SER A 121 -16.33 -0.15 2.94
CA SER A 121 -16.77 -0.29 1.55
C SER A 121 -15.58 -0.22 0.56
N GLU A 122 -14.70 0.78 0.71
CA GLU A 122 -13.47 0.89 -0.10
C GLU A 122 -12.57 -0.34 0.11
N TYR A 123 -12.31 -0.72 1.35
CA TYR A 123 -11.51 -1.90 1.67
C TYR A 123 -12.08 -3.16 0.99
N THR A 124 -13.38 -3.40 1.13
CA THR A 124 -14.08 -4.57 0.60
C THR A 124 -13.92 -4.67 -0.90
N LYS A 125 -14.18 -3.56 -1.62
CA LYS A 125 -14.01 -3.48 -3.08
C LYS A 125 -12.63 -3.93 -3.55
N PHE A 126 -11.57 -3.51 -2.85
CA PHE A 126 -10.20 -3.91 -3.22
C PHE A 126 -9.77 -5.27 -2.67
N ALA A 127 -10.45 -5.78 -1.64
CA ALA A 127 -10.14 -7.05 -1.00
C ALA A 127 -10.87 -8.24 -1.62
N GLU A 128 -11.95 -8.01 -2.36
CA GLU A 128 -12.73 -9.04 -3.06
C GLU A 128 -11.87 -9.93 -3.97
N PRO A 129 -12.15 -11.24 -4.06
CA PRO A 129 -13.19 -11.98 -3.31
C PRO A 129 -12.69 -12.44 -1.92
N LYS A 130 -11.55 -11.95 -1.44
CA LYS A 130 -10.84 -12.45 -0.24
C LYS A 130 -10.88 -11.44 0.91
N VAL A 131 -12.04 -10.86 1.17
CA VAL A 131 -12.31 -9.94 2.28
C VAL A 131 -11.99 -10.65 3.61
N ARG A 132 -11.44 -9.93 4.59
CA ARG A 132 -11.09 -10.49 5.92
C ARG A 132 -11.74 -9.70 7.03
N GLU A 133 -12.47 -10.40 7.89
CA GLU A 133 -13.03 -9.81 9.10
C GLU A 133 -11.96 -9.24 10.04
N THR A 134 -10.76 -9.86 10.10
CA THR A 134 -9.65 -9.36 10.92
C THR A 134 -9.20 -7.97 10.47
N ASP A 135 -9.15 -7.73 9.16
CA ASP A 135 -8.77 -6.43 8.60
C ASP A 135 -9.89 -5.41 8.85
N VAL A 136 -11.16 -5.80 8.69
CA VAL A 136 -12.32 -4.95 8.99
C VAL A 136 -12.31 -4.55 10.47
N LYS A 137 -12.14 -5.50 11.39
CA LYS A 137 -12.03 -5.23 12.83
C LYS A 137 -10.86 -4.31 13.15
N TYR A 138 -9.70 -4.54 12.53
CA TYR A 138 -8.53 -3.70 12.70
C TYR A 138 -8.83 -2.25 12.28
N ILE A 139 -9.39 -2.05 11.08
CA ILE A 139 -9.74 -0.71 10.58
C ILE A 139 -10.78 -0.06 11.48
N THR A 140 -11.83 -0.78 11.89
CA THR A 140 -12.90 -0.23 12.74
C THR A 140 -12.39 0.21 14.10
N ASN A 141 -11.44 -0.52 14.70
CA ASN A 141 -10.96 -0.28 16.06
C ASN A 141 -9.68 0.56 16.16
N PHE A 142 -9.05 0.90 15.03
CA PHE A 142 -7.91 1.81 14.97
C PHE A 142 -8.32 3.25 15.30
#